data_AF-A0A6H1ZFV1-F1
#
_entry.id   AF-A0A6H1ZFV1-F1
#
_cell.length_a   1.000
_cell.length_b   1.000
_cell.length_c   1.000
_cell.angle_alpha   90.00
_cell.angle_beta   90.00
_cell.angle_gamma   90.00
#
_symmetry.space_group_name_H-M   'P 1'
#
loop_
_entity.id
_entity.type
_entity.pdbx_description
1 polymer ?
#
loop_
_entity_poly.entity_id
_entity_poly.type
_entity_poly.pdbx_seq_one_letter_code
_entity_poly.pdbx_strand_id
1 'polypeptide(L)'
;MEQQQLFKVRDLRKKDQYKIDDKYLNGYAKIFGPTTTAVYNSLSRHAEFHTQEAFPSEELIAEEHGIGRKSVQRSIKQLKGANIIKVDRVRRKGKWLNNMYYLVDRDEWFKPEDIKDLWKAKRHWRRKPEDIKAKTIGHQDPIKDTHSKDNTYKELATLQVADPINPLIELFKSVNPTYTRLYSDKTQRACLDRLLRLMGREKLEAVINIIQQTNQMPYAPVITTPYELEKKLGSLMAFVKKEQIKIIKRKPSVAIIK
;
A
#
# COMPACT_ATOMS: atom_id res chain seq x y z
N MET A 1 -2.23 74.87 -22.03
CA MET A 1 -1.52 74.47 -20.79
C MET A 1 -2.23 73.25 -20.24
N GLU A 2 -1.72 72.05 -20.53
CA GLU A 2 -2.23 70.81 -19.97
C GLU A 2 -1.84 70.75 -18.49
N GLN A 3 -2.85 70.81 -17.63
CA GLN A 3 -2.68 70.62 -16.20
C GLN A 3 -2.44 69.13 -15.95
N GLN A 4 -1.20 68.79 -15.59
CA GLN A 4 -0.84 67.45 -15.13
C GLN A 4 -1.64 67.14 -13.85
N GLN A 5 -2.60 66.22 -13.95
CA GLN A 5 -3.30 65.71 -12.78
C GLN A 5 -2.31 64.92 -11.91
N LEU A 6 -2.00 65.49 -10.74
CA LEU A 6 -1.28 64.83 -9.65
C LEU A 6 -2.14 63.66 -9.15
N PHE A 7 -1.95 62.46 -9.69
CA PHE A 7 -2.64 61.29 -9.20
C PHE A 7 -2.00 60.80 -7.90
N LYS A 8 -2.83 60.52 -6.91
CA LYS A 8 -2.40 60.00 -5.61
C LYS A 8 -2.15 58.50 -5.77
N VAL A 9 -0.88 58.08 -5.78
CA VAL A 9 -0.51 56.65 -5.76
C VAL A 9 -1.07 56.03 -4.48
N ARG A 10 -1.98 55.07 -4.62
CA ARG A 10 -2.55 54.33 -3.49
C ARG A 10 -1.48 53.41 -2.91
N ASP A 11 -1.06 53.65 -1.67
CA ASP A 11 -0.24 52.68 -0.95
C ASP A 11 -1.11 51.49 -0.50
N LEU A 12 -0.86 50.33 -1.09
CA LEU A 12 -1.62 49.08 -0.89
C LEU A 12 -1.01 48.16 0.18
N ARG A 13 0.12 48.55 0.80
CA ARG A 13 0.83 47.71 1.76
C ARG A 13 0.09 47.72 3.11
N LYS A 14 -0.65 46.65 3.44
CA LYS A 14 -1.28 46.46 4.76
C LYS A 14 -0.49 45.43 5.58
N LYS A 15 -0.39 45.65 6.89
CA LYS A 15 0.32 44.77 7.86
C LYS A 15 -0.23 43.32 7.87
N ASP A 16 -1.45 43.12 7.39
CA ASP A 16 -2.13 41.81 7.34
C ASP A 16 -1.99 41.09 5.98
N GLN A 17 -1.10 41.56 5.10
CA GLN A 17 -0.89 40.97 3.78
C GLN A 17 0.55 40.48 3.63
N TYR A 18 0.70 39.29 3.06
CA TYR A 18 1.98 38.75 2.63
C TYR A 18 2.06 38.79 1.10
N LYS A 19 3.29 38.83 0.58
CA LYS A 19 3.55 38.85 -0.85
C LYS A 19 4.11 37.51 -1.31
N ILE A 20 3.79 37.15 -2.54
CA ILE A 20 4.26 35.95 -3.22
C ILE A 20 4.75 36.39 -4.60
N ASP A 21 5.81 35.75 -5.10
CA ASP A 21 6.27 35.98 -6.47
C ASP A 21 5.32 35.40 -7.51
N ASP A 22 4.85 36.24 -8.43
CA ASP A 22 4.05 35.79 -9.60
C ASP A 22 4.81 34.76 -10.44
N LYS A 23 6.15 34.86 -10.48
CA LYS A 23 7.02 33.88 -11.15
C LYS A 23 6.79 32.46 -10.61
N TYR A 24 6.53 32.32 -9.30
CA TYR A 24 6.21 31.04 -8.69
C TYR A 24 4.86 30.51 -9.19
N LEU A 25 3.82 31.34 -9.15
CA LEU A 25 2.46 30.94 -9.51
C LEU A 25 2.32 30.60 -11.00
N ASN A 26 3.00 31.33 -11.88
CA ASN A 26 2.88 31.17 -13.33
C ASN A 26 3.51 29.89 -13.89
N GLY A 27 4.43 29.24 -13.16
CA GLY A 27 5.11 28.03 -13.65
C GLY A 27 5.27 26.92 -12.61
N TYR A 28 5.76 27.28 -11.43
CA TYR A 28 6.17 26.32 -10.41
C TYR A 28 4.98 25.68 -9.69
N ALA A 29 3.90 26.44 -9.43
CA ALA A 29 2.70 25.91 -8.79
C ALA A 29 2.11 24.71 -9.55
N LYS A 30 2.13 24.74 -10.90
CA LYS A 30 1.68 23.63 -11.74
C LYS A 30 2.57 22.38 -11.63
N ILE A 31 3.87 22.56 -11.40
CA ILE A 31 4.84 21.45 -11.28
C ILE A 31 4.78 20.80 -9.90
N PHE A 32 4.74 21.64 -8.86
CA PHE A 32 4.78 21.18 -7.48
C PHE A 32 3.42 20.68 -6.99
N GLY A 33 2.34 21.25 -7.51
CA GLY A 33 0.98 20.96 -7.10
C GLY A 33 0.54 21.72 -5.85
N PRO A 34 -0.76 21.61 -5.50
CA PRO A 34 -1.40 22.50 -4.52
C PRO A 34 -0.85 22.37 -3.11
N THR A 35 -0.43 21.17 -2.70
CA THR A 35 0.09 20.93 -1.34
C THR A 35 1.43 21.63 -1.12
N THR A 36 2.32 21.59 -2.11
CA THR A 36 3.61 22.27 -2.02
C THR A 36 3.48 23.78 -2.18
N THR A 37 2.52 24.24 -3.00
CA THR A 37 2.16 25.66 -3.06
C THR A 37 1.63 26.16 -1.72
N ALA A 38 0.78 25.39 -1.02
CA ALA A 38 0.34 25.75 0.32
C ALA A 38 1.52 25.89 1.29
N VAL A 39 2.45 24.93 1.29
CA VAL A 39 3.67 25.01 2.12
C VAL A 39 4.50 26.25 1.79
N TYR A 40 4.68 26.58 0.52
CA TYR A 40 5.40 27.80 0.11
C TYR A 40 4.67 29.08 0.56
N ASN A 41 3.33 29.09 0.51
CA ASN A 41 2.52 30.21 0.99
C ASN A 41 2.67 30.40 2.51
N SER A 42 2.65 29.32 3.30
CA SER A 42 2.91 29.38 4.73
C SER A 42 4.30 29.96 5.01
N LEU A 43 5.34 29.48 4.32
CA LEU A 43 6.69 30.04 4.46
C LEU A 43 6.74 31.52 4.09
N SER A 44 6.07 31.93 3.01
CA SER A 44 5.99 33.33 2.56
C SER A 44 5.21 34.23 3.53
N ARG A 45 4.23 33.66 4.24
CA ARG A 45 3.44 34.35 5.26
C ARG A 45 4.24 34.57 6.55
N HIS A 46 5.07 33.59 6.93
CA HIS A 46 5.90 33.64 8.13
C HIS A 46 7.31 34.23 7.88
N ALA A 47 7.60 34.64 6.65
CA ALA A 47 8.86 35.26 6.30
C ALA A 47 8.91 36.71 6.77
N GLU A 48 10.00 37.06 7.45
CA GLU A 48 10.31 38.43 7.79
C GLU A 48 10.57 39.25 6.51
N PHE A 49 10.01 40.46 6.44
CA PHE A 49 9.96 41.21 5.18
C PHE A 49 11.34 41.57 4.64
N HIS A 50 12.30 41.88 5.51
CA HIS A 50 13.63 42.34 5.14
C HIS A 50 14.63 41.20 4.97
N THR A 51 14.61 40.21 5.86
CA THR A 51 15.60 39.13 5.87
C THR A 51 15.15 37.91 5.06
N GLN A 52 13.87 37.82 4.73
CA GLN A 52 13.27 36.66 4.05
C GLN A 52 13.47 35.35 4.83
N GLU A 53 13.66 35.46 6.14
CA GLU A 53 13.81 34.36 7.09
C GLU A 53 12.45 33.95 7.65
N ALA A 54 12.17 32.65 7.68
CA ALA A 54 10.96 32.09 8.25
C ALA A 54 11.33 30.92 9.18
N PHE A 55 10.71 30.85 10.36
CA PHE A 55 10.92 29.76 11.34
C PHE A 55 9.65 28.99 11.76
N PRO A 56 8.62 28.82 10.90
CA PRO A 56 7.46 28.03 11.27
C PRO A 56 7.86 26.56 11.51
N SER A 57 7.24 25.91 12.49
CA SER A 57 7.44 24.48 12.69
C SER A 57 6.74 23.69 11.58
N GLU A 58 7.24 22.49 11.27
CA GLU A 58 6.56 21.60 10.30
C GLU A 58 5.13 21.25 10.74
N GLU A 59 4.89 21.22 12.04
CA GLU A 59 3.56 20.98 12.64
C GLU A 59 2.64 22.18 12.42
N LEU A 60 3.13 23.39 12.62
CA LEU A 60 2.36 24.62 12.38
C LEU A 60 1.92 24.70 10.91
N ILE A 61 2.84 24.43 9.96
CA ILE A 61 2.51 24.42 8.52
C ILE A 61 1.46 23.34 8.22
N ALA A 62 1.56 22.18 8.87
CA ALA A 62 0.61 21.08 8.72
C ALA A 62 -0.79 21.48 9.20
N GLU A 63 -0.89 22.10 10.37
CA GLU A 63 -2.13 22.57 10.99
C GLU A 63 -2.78 23.70 10.18
N GLU A 64 -2.01 24.70 9.74
CA GLU A 64 -2.51 25.85 8.97
C GLU A 64 -3.20 25.46 7.66
N HIS A 65 -2.78 24.35 7.06
CA HIS A 65 -3.26 23.91 5.75
C HIS A 65 -3.99 22.56 5.77
N GLY A 66 -4.18 21.94 6.95
CA GLY A 66 -4.82 20.64 7.07
C GLY A 66 -4.10 19.52 6.31
N ILE A 67 -2.78 19.60 6.20
CA ILE A 67 -1.94 18.63 5.46
C ILE A 67 -1.09 17.82 6.42
N GLY A 68 -0.91 16.53 6.15
CA GLY A 68 -0.08 15.68 7.00
C GLY A 68 1.40 16.11 7.00
N ARG A 69 2.07 16.03 8.15
CA ARG A 69 3.49 16.42 8.32
C ARG A 69 4.44 15.80 7.29
N LYS A 70 4.23 14.54 6.90
CA LYS A 70 5.04 13.88 5.84
C LYS A 70 4.92 14.58 4.48
N SER A 71 3.75 15.14 4.17
CA SER A 71 3.51 15.91 2.96
C SER A 71 4.21 17.27 3.00
N VAL A 72 4.26 17.90 4.19
CA VAL A 72 5.04 19.13 4.43
C VAL A 72 6.52 18.86 4.20
N GLN A 73 7.08 17.81 4.83
CA GLN A 73 8.50 17.42 4.65
C GLN A 73 8.85 17.13 3.19
N ARG A 74 7.96 16.44 2.47
CA ARG A 74 8.13 16.17 1.04
C ARG A 74 8.15 17.47 0.23
N SER A 75 7.23 18.39 0.51
CA SER A 75 7.13 19.69 -0.17
C SER A 75 8.37 20.55 0.08
N ILE A 76 8.85 20.63 1.32
CA ILE A 76 10.10 21.33 1.67
C ILE A 76 11.28 20.76 0.87
N LYS A 77 11.38 19.43 0.77
CA LYS A 77 12.44 18.78 -0.02
C LYS A 77 12.36 19.13 -1.51
N GLN A 78 11.15 19.28 -2.05
CA GLN A 78 10.92 19.67 -3.44
C GLN A 78 11.33 21.12 -3.69
N LEU A 79 10.90 22.06 -2.82
CA LEU A 79 11.25 23.48 -2.90
C LEU A 79 12.76 23.69 -2.74
N LYS A 80 13.40 22.99 -1.79
CA LYS A 80 14.86 23.00 -1.63
C LYS A 80 15.58 22.47 -2.88
N GLY A 81 15.04 21.41 -3.50
CA GLY A 81 15.61 20.82 -4.71
C GLY A 81 15.55 21.73 -5.94
N ALA A 82 14.67 22.73 -5.94
CA ALA A 82 14.52 23.73 -6.99
C ALA A 82 15.24 25.05 -6.68
N ASN A 83 15.99 25.10 -5.57
CA ASN A 83 16.64 26.30 -5.05
C ASN A 83 15.67 27.47 -4.78
N ILE A 84 14.40 27.18 -4.48
CA ILE A 84 13.40 28.20 -4.11
C ILE A 84 13.55 28.57 -2.63
N ILE A 85 13.95 27.60 -1.81
CA ILE A 85 14.20 27.80 -0.38
C ILE A 85 15.54 27.19 0.03
N LYS A 86 16.23 27.84 0.98
CA LYS A 86 17.33 27.23 1.75
C LYS A 86 16.81 26.85 3.13
N VAL A 87 17.38 25.79 3.71
CA VAL A 87 16.93 25.24 4.99
C VAL A 87 18.15 24.95 5.86
N ASP A 88 18.20 25.64 6.99
CA ASP A 88 19.25 25.49 8.00
C ASP A 88 18.69 24.95 9.31
N ARG A 89 19.54 24.23 10.03
CA ARG A 89 19.18 23.63 11.32
C ARG A 89 19.98 24.29 12.41
N VAL A 90 19.30 25.02 13.29
CA VAL A 90 19.93 25.74 14.40
C VAL A 90 19.89 24.87 15.66
N ARG A 91 21.01 24.86 16.40
CA ARG A 91 21.09 24.26 17.74
C ARG A 91 21.23 25.36 18.78
N ARG A 92 20.51 25.21 19.90
CA ARG A 92 20.68 26.08 21.08
C ARG A 92 20.69 25.23 22.33
N LYS A 93 21.73 25.40 23.16
CA LYS A 93 21.91 24.64 24.43
C LYS A 93 21.75 23.13 24.25
N GLY A 94 22.33 22.56 23.19
CA GLY A 94 22.28 21.11 22.90
C GLY A 94 20.96 20.59 22.33
N LYS A 95 19.90 21.40 22.24
CA LYS A 95 18.62 21.04 21.60
C LYS A 95 18.56 21.57 20.17
N TRP A 96 18.02 20.76 19.27
CA TRP A 96 17.65 21.22 17.93
C TRP A 96 16.42 22.12 18.03
N LEU A 97 16.52 23.31 17.45
CA LEU A 97 15.36 24.18 17.26
C LEU A 97 14.62 23.76 15.98
N ASN A 98 13.51 24.45 15.72
CA ASN A 98 12.82 24.36 14.44
C ASN A 98 13.78 24.74 13.31
N ASN A 99 13.52 24.20 12.12
CA ASN A 99 14.30 24.58 10.94
C ASN A 99 14.10 26.08 10.66
N MET A 100 15.18 26.74 10.25
CA MET A 100 15.13 28.07 9.68
C MET A 100 15.06 27.94 8.16
N TYR A 101 14.14 28.65 7.55
CA TYR A 101 13.90 28.67 6.11
C TYR A 101 14.27 30.05 5.58
N TYR A 102 14.90 30.08 4.41
CA TYR A 102 15.23 31.31 3.71
C TYR A 102 14.60 31.26 2.34
N LEU A 103 13.80 32.28 1.99
CA LEU A 103 13.28 32.42 0.64
C LEU A 103 14.39 32.98 -0.25
N VAL A 104 14.74 32.23 -1.29
CA VAL A 104 15.81 32.57 -2.22
C VAL A 104 15.28 33.52 -3.29
N ASP A 105 16.12 34.45 -3.76
CA ASP A 105 15.76 35.33 -4.87
C ASP A 105 15.37 34.53 -6.12
N ARG A 106 14.35 35.02 -6.81
CA ARG A 106 13.72 34.41 -7.98
C ARG A 106 14.69 34.14 -9.13
N ASP A 107 15.80 34.86 -9.17
CA ASP A 107 16.81 34.74 -10.22
C ASP A 107 17.77 33.57 -9.99
N GLU A 108 17.88 33.07 -8.75
CA GLU A 108 18.66 31.87 -8.44
C GLU A 108 17.83 30.57 -8.57
N TRP A 109 16.53 30.67 -8.88
CA TRP A 109 15.66 29.49 -8.99
C TRP A 109 15.97 28.68 -10.23
N PHE A 110 15.97 27.35 -10.10
CA PHE A 110 16.11 26.48 -11.26
C PHE A 110 14.90 26.58 -12.17
N LYS A 111 15.10 26.48 -13.49
CA LYS A 111 14.01 26.63 -14.43
C LYS A 111 13.00 25.48 -14.29
N PRO A 112 11.71 25.74 -14.55
CA PRO A 112 10.66 24.73 -14.52
C PRO A 112 10.97 23.47 -15.34
N GLU A 113 11.64 23.62 -16.49
CA GLU A 113 12.05 22.50 -17.35
C GLU A 113 13.08 21.60 -16.65
N ASP A 114 14.14 22.20 -16.11
CA ASP A 114 15.26 21.48 -15.47
C ASP A 114 14.83 20.67 -14.24
N ILE A 115 13.81 21.14 -13.52
CA ILE A 115 13.27 20.49 -12.32
C ILE A 115 12.64 19.13 -12.66
N LYS A 116 11.94 19.04 -13.79
CA LYS A 116 11.31 17.77 -14.22
C LYS A 116 12.38 16.71 -14.47
N ASP A 117 13.50 17.10 -15.06
CA ASP A 117 14.58 16.19 -15.40
C ASP A 117 15.42 15.80 -14.18
N LEU A 118 15.64 16.75 -13.24
CA LEU A 118 16.24 16.47 -11.92
C LEU A 118 15.47 15.38 -11.16
N TRP A 119 14.13 15.37 -11.24
CA TRP A 119 13.30 14.41 -10.52
C TRP A 119 13.13 13.07 -11.25
N LYS A 120 13.17 13.07 -12.58
CA LYS A 120 13.30 11.84 -13.37
C LYS A 120 14.64 11.15 -13.10
N ALA A 121 15.75 11.91 -13.10
CA ALA A 121 17.08 11.39 -12.81
C ALA A 121 17.21 10.81 -11.40
N LYS A 122 16.57 11.44 -10.39
CA LYS A 122 16.53 10.92 -9.01
C LYS A 122 15.73 9.62 -8.85
N ARG A 123 14.76 9.33 -9.73
CA ARG A 123 14.07 8.02 -9.75
C ARG A 123 15.00 6.93 -10.28
N HIS A 124 15.89 7.25 -11.23
CA HIS A 124 16.87 6.32 -11.78
C HIS A 124 18.00 5.98 -10.80
N TRP A 125 18.35 6.90 -9.88
CA TRP A 125 19.30 6.64 -8.79
C TRP A 125 18.83 5.64 -7.73
N ARG A 126 17.53 5.30 -7.70
CA ARG A 126 16.99 4.35 -6.71
C ARG A 126 17.11 2.89 -7.13
N ARG A 127 17.58 2.60 -8.35
CA ARG A 127 17.90 1.25 -8.82
C ARG A 127 19.07 1.32 -9.78
N LYS A 128 20.30 1.09 -9.31
CA LYS A 128 21.35 0.69 -10.27
C LYS A 128 20.91 -0.66 -10.88
N PRO A 129 21.18 -0.94 -12.16
CA PRO A 129 20.90 -2.25 -12.74
C PRO A 129 21.55 -3.41 -11.95
N GLU A 130 22.67 -3.12 -11.29
CA GLU A 130 23.38 -4.01 -10.36
C GLU A 130 22.55 -4.37 -9.12
N ASP A 131 21.72 -3.44 -8.60
CA ASP A 131 20.86 -3.66 -7.42
C ASP A 131 19.68 -4.59 -7.72
N ILE A 132 19.33 -4.80 -9.00
CA ILE A 132 18.25 -5.71 -9.42
C ILE A 132 18.65 -7.18 -9.22
N LYS A 133 19.96 -7.49 -9.19
CA LYS A 133 20.47 -8.84 -8.92
C LYS A 133 20.47 -9.20 -7.43
N ALA A 134 20.35 -8.21 -6.54
CA ALA A 134 20.17 -8.48 -5.13
C ALA A 134 18.72 -8.91 -4.89
N LYS A 135 18.53 -10.18 -4.50
CA LYS A 135 17.26 -10.73 -4.03
C LYS A 135 16.65 -9.73 -3.03
N THR A 136 15.49 -9.16 -3.33
CA THR A 136 14.82 -8.17 -2.48
C THR A 136 14.73 -8.71 -1.05
N ILE A 137 15.58 -8.21 -0.16
CA ILE A 137 15.39 -8.39 1.28
C ILE A 137 14.29 -7.38 1.62
N GLY A 138 13.05 -7.85 1.60
CA GLY A 138 11.90 -7.03 1.98
C GLY A 138 12.15 -6.40 3.34
N HIS A 139 11.83 -5.12 3.47
CA HIS A 139 11.74 -4.47 4.77
C HIS A 139 10.62 -5.20 5.53
N GLN A 140 10.96 -5.94 6.59
CA GLN A 140 9.96 -6.41 7.53
C GLN A 140 9.48 -5.20 8.32
N ASP A 141 8.41 -4.57 7.85
CA ASP A 141 7.68 -3.58 8.64
C ASP A 141 7.15 -4.29 9.90
N PRO A 142 7.44 -3.83 11.14
CA PRO A 142 6.99 -4.51 12.36
C PRO A 142 5.50 -4.32 12.65
N ILE A 143 4.70 -3.73 11.75
CA ILE A 143 3.30 -3.40 12.02
C ILE A 143 2.43 -3.65 10.80
N LYS A 144 2.00 -4.90 10.64
CA LYS A 144 0.58 -5.27 10.40
C LYS A 144 0.42 -6.80 10.39
N ASP A 145 0.56 -7.40 11.57
CA ASP A 145 -0.08 -8.69 11.87
C ASP A 145 -0.68 -8.62 13.27
N THR A 146 -1.82 -7.92 13.37
CA THR A 146 -2.77 -8.20 14.45
C THR A 146 -3.38 -9.56 14.11
N HIS A 147 -2.69 -10.61 14.55
CA HIS A 147 -3.05 -12.04 14.66
C HIS A 147 -1.80 -12.89 14.39
N SER A 148 -0.76 -12.74 15.24
CA SER A 148 0.18 -13.84 15.45
C SER A 148 -0.62 -14.98 16.10
N LYS A 149 -1.14 -15.89 15.27
CA LYS A 149 -1.53 -17.21 15.77
C LYS A 149 -0.23 -17.91 16.09
N ASP A 150 0.01 -18.14 17.37
CA ASP A 150 1.00 -19.10 17.84
C ASP A 150 0.74 -20.43 17.13
N ASN A 151 1.48 -20.65 16.06
CA ASN A 151 1.54 -21.91 15.37
C ASN A 151 2.64 -22.73 16.03
N THR A 152 2.38 -23.11 17.28
CA THR A 152 3.06 -24.22 17.93
C THR A 152 2.61 -25.50 17.24
N TYR A 153 3.08 -25.74 16.02
CA TYR A 153 3.03 -27.06 15.43
C TYR A 153 4.24 -27.81 15.94
N LYS A 154 4.00 -28.74 16.85
CA LYS A 154 4.94 -29.81 17.18
C LYS A 154 5.52 -30.34 15.88
N GLU A 155 6.85 -30.37 15.82
CA GLU A 155 7.60 -31.15 14.85
C GLU A 155 7.06 -32.58 14.84
N LEU A 156 6.24 -32.90 13.85
CA LEU A 156 6.07 -34.27 13.40
C LEU A 156 6.96 -34.39 12.17
N ALA A 157 8.24 -34.59 12.44
CA ALA A 157 9.18 -35.10 11.47
C ALA A 157 8.63 -36.42 10.92
N THR A 158 8.17 -36.39 9.67
CA THR A 158 8.08 -37.58 8.84
C THR A 158 8.65 -37.26 7.47
N LEU A 159 9.82 -37.86 7.22
CA LEU A 159 10.38 -38.05 5.89
C LEU A 159 9.30 -38.66 5.01
N GLN A 160 8.88 -37.96 3.95
CA GLN A 160 8.18 -38.61 2.85
C GLN A 160 8.34 -37.79 1.57
N VAL A 161 8.58 -38.54 0.51
CA VAL A 161 8.81 -38.15 -0.88
C VAL A 161 7.83 -37.05 -1.28
N ALA A 162 8.32 -36.01 -1.97
CA ALA A 162 7.48 -34.97 -2.53
C ALA A 162 6.50 -35.60 -3.53
N ASP A 163 5.34 -36.02 -3.05
CA ASP A 163 4.29 -36.59 -3.88
C ASP A 163 3.95 -35.58 -4.97
N PRO A 164 3.85 -36.02 -6.23
CA PRO A 164 3.56 -35.10 -7.32
C PRO A 164 2.16 -34.49 -7.09
N ILE A 165 2.10 -33.17 -6.94
CA ILE A 165 0.86 -32.40 -6.75
C ILE A 165 0.02 -32.39 -8.04
N ASN A 166 0.67 -32.54 -9.20
CA ASN A 166 0.04 -32.42 -10.51
C ASN A 166 -1.13 -33.41 -10.73
N PRO A 167 -1.03 -34.70 -10.36
CA PRO A 167 -2.16 -35.63 -10.35
C PRO A 167 -3.38 -35.14 -9.56
N LEU A 168 -3.19 -34.46 -8.44
CA LEU A 168 -4.30 -33.96 -7.62
C LEU A 168 -5.01 -32.77 -8.28
N ILE A 169 -4.28 -31.93 -9.02
CA ILE A 169 -4.87 -30.85 -9.81
C ILE A 169 -5.73 -31.42 -10.93
N GLU A 170 -5.33 -32.55 -11.51
CA GLU A 170 -6.07 -33.19 -12.59
C GLU A 170 -7.47 -33.65 -12.16
N LEU A 171 -7.65 -34.05 -10.89
CA LEU A 171 -8.95 -34.42 -10.34
C LEU A 171 -9.97 -33.26 -10.32
N PHE A 172 -9.52 -32.00 -10.40
CA PHE A 172 -10.42 -30.84 -10.50
C PHE A 172 -10.98 -30.63 -11.91
N LYS A 173 -10.53 -31.38 -12.93
CA LYS A 173 -10.99 -31.27 -14.32
C LYS A 173 -12.50 -31.42 -14.49
N SER A 174 -13.12 -32.30 -13.71
CA SER A 174 -14.56 -32.57 -13.75
C SER A 174 -15.40 -31.43 -13.14
N VAL A 175 -14.81 -30.63 -12.27
CA VAL A 175 -15.50 -29.55 -11.54
C VAL A 175 -15.21 -28.18 -12.15
N ASN A 176 -14.02 -28.01 -12.74
CA ASN A 176 -13.55 -26.74 -13.26
C ASN A 176 -13.13 -26.87 -14.73
N PRO A 177 -13.92 -26.31 -15.67
CA PRO A 177 -13.56 -26.30 -17.10
C PRO A 177 -12.21 -25.64 -17.39
N THR A 178 -11.76 -24.70 -16.53
CA THR A 178 -10.51 -23.95 -16.67
C THR A 178 -9.36 -24.50 -15.82
N TYR A 179 -9.38 -25.80 -15.48
CA TYR A 179 -8.40 -26.44 -14.60
C TYR A 179 -6.94 -26.29 -15.07
N THR A 180 -6.69 -26.12 -16.37
CA THR A 180 -5.34 -25.93 -16.93
C THR A 180 -4.60 -24.73 -16.33
N ARG A 181 -5.33 -23.66 -15.95
CA ARG A 181 -4.74 -22.49 -15.29
C ARG A 181 -4.21 -22.81 -13.89
N LEU A 182 -4.78 -23.80 -13.22
CA LEU A 182 -4.43 -24.17 -11.83
C LEU A 182 -3.02 -24.75 -11.72
N TYR A 183 -2.48 -25.36 -12.78
CA TYR A 183 -1.09 -25.84 -12.79
C TYR A 183 -0.07 -24.70 -12.68
N SER A 184 -0.37 -23.55 -13.30
CA SER A 184 0.51 -22.38 -13.27
C SER A 184 0.46 -21.63 -11.93
N ASP A 185 -0.72 -21.61 -11.30
CA ASP A 185 -0.95 -20.88 -10.06
C ASP A 185 -0.21 -21.53 -8.87
N LYS A 186 0.68 -20.75 -8.24
CA LYS A 186 1.47 -21.20 -7.09
C LYS A 186 0.62 -21.32 -5.83
N THR A 187 -0.42 -20.50 -5.70
CA THR A 187 -1.30 -20.49 -4.53
C THR A 187 -2.11 -21.78 -4.48
N GLN A 188 -2.70 -22.19 -5.62
CA GLN A 188 -3.50 -23.41 -5.71
C GLN A 188 -2.69 -24.66 -5.38
N ARG A 189 -1.46 -24.74 -5.90
CA ARG A 189 -0.52 -25.83 -5.58
C ARG A 189 -0.14 -25.87 -4.11
N ALA A 190 0.14 -24.71 -3.51
CA ALA A 190 0.45 -24.63 -2.09
C ALA A 190 -0.74 -25.06 -1.19
N CYS A 191 -1.97 -24.79 -1.62
CA CYS A 191 -3.18 -25.26 -0.90
C CYS A 191 -3.28 -26.79 -0.91
N LEU A 192 -3.02 -27.42 -2.07
CA LEU A 192 -3.01 -28.89 -2.18
C LEU A 192 -1.92 -29.52 -1.33
N ASP A 193 -0.72 -28.93 -1.31
CA ASP A 193 0.37 -29.42 -0.46
C ASP A 193 -0.02 -29.35 1.03
N ARG A 194 -0.61 -28.24 1.49
CA ARG A 194 -1.11 -28.12 2.86
C ARG A 194 -2.20 -29.15 3.18
N LEU A 195 -3.16 -29.34 2.27
CA LEU A 195 -4.23 -30.34 2.45
C LEU A 195 -3.69 -31.77 2.46
N LEU A 196 -2.73 -32.07 1.59
CA LEU A 196 -2.08 -33.39 1.54
C LEU A 196 -1.37 -33.70 2.86
N ARG A 197 -0.65 -32.73 3.42
CA ARG A 197 -0.03 -32.86 4.75
C ARG A 197 -1.05 -33.02 5.88
N LEU A 198 -2.21 -32.39 5.77
CA LEU A 198 -3.23 -32.40 6.83
C LEU A 198 -4.01 -33.72 6.91
N MET A 199 -4.44 -34.27 5.77
CA MET A 199 -5.37 -35.41 5.74
C MET A 199 -4.79 -36.67 5.09
N GLY A 200 -3.65 -36.55 4.41
CA GLY A 200 -3.11 -37.60 3.55
C GLY A 200 -3.79 -37.65 2.18
N ARG A 201 -3.12 -38.33 1.24
CA ARG A 201 -3.53 -38.41 -0.17
C ARG A 201 -4.89 -39.08 -0.37
N GLU A 202 -5.08 -40.27 0.19
CA GLU A 202 -6.32 -41.07 0.01
C GLU A 202 -7.57 -40.30 0.43
N LYS A 203 -7.52 -39.66 1.61
CA LYS A 203 -8.64 -38.86 2.11
C LYS A 203 -8.87 -37.63 1.23
N LEU A 204 -7.81 -36.97 0.77
CA LEU A 204 -7.93 -35.81 -0.10
C LEU A 204 -8.58 -36.17 -1.45
N GLU A 205 -8.18 -37.29 -2.06
CA GLU A 205 -8.79 -37.81 -3.30
C GLU A 205 -10.29 -38.12 -3.09
N ALA A 206 -10.64 -38.78 -1.96
CA ALA A 206 -12.03 -39.04 -1.60
C ALA A 206 -12.84 -37.74 -1.44
N VAL A 207 -12.27 -36.72 -0.80
CA VAL A 207 -12.90 -35.41 -0.63
C VAL A 207 -13.13 -34.75 -1.99
N ILE A 208 -12.16 -34.77 -2.89
CA ILE A 208 -12.30 -34.17 -4.24
C ILE A 208 -13.41 -34.88 -5.04
N ASN A 209 -13.53 -36.20 -4.92
CA ASN A 209 -14.62 -36.94 -5.56
C ASN A 209 -15.99 -36.60 -4.98
N ILE A 210 -16.08 -36.37 -3.66
CA ILE A 210 -17.32 -35.93 -3.01
C ILE A 210 -17.74 -34.55 -3.52
N ILE A 211 -16.80 -33.63 -3.76
CA ILE A 211 -17.09 -32.28 -4.26
C ILE A 211 -17.89 -32.31 -5.57
N GLN A 212 -17.56 -33.25 -6.48
CA GLN A 212 -18.26 -33.42 -7.75
C GLN A 212 -19.76 -33.68 -7.54
N GLN A 213 -20.10 -34.47 -6.53
CA GLN A 213 -21.48 -34.80 -6.18
C GLN A 213 -22.14 -33.67 -5.38
N THR A 214 -21.44 -33.10 -4.40
CA THR A 214 -22.03 -32.09 -3.51
C THR A 214 -22.29 -30.77 -4.22
N ASN A 215 -21.51 -30.39 -5.23
CA ASN A 215 -21.74 -29.14 -5.96
C ASN A 215 -23.10 -29.07 -6.66
N GLN A 216 -23.73 -30.22 -6.93
CA GLN A 216 -25.07 -30.31 -7.53
C GLN A 216 -26.19 -30.28 -6.48
N MET A 217 -25.86 -30.43 -5.19
CA MET A 217 -26.85 -30.50 -4.12
C MET A 217 -27.25 -29.10 -3.64
N PRO A 218 -28.53 -28.88 -3.31
CA PRO A 218 -28.97 -27.60 -2.78
C PRO A 218 -28.31 -27.33 -1.42
N TYR A 219 -27.93 -26.06 -1.20
CA TYR A 219 -27.29 -25.56 0.03
C TYR A 219 -25.88 -26.13 0.33
N ALA A 220 -25.33 -26.97 -0.54
CA ALA A 220 -23.95 -27.41 -0.42
C ALA A 220 -22.96 -26.29 -0.79
N PRO A 221 -21.78 -26.23 -0.15
CA PRO A 221 -20.76 -25.26 -0.53
C PRO A 221 -20.22 -25.58 -1.93
N VAL A 222 -20.38 -24.64 -2.86
CA VAL A 222 -19.80 -24.77 -4.21
C VAL A 222 -18.28 -24.58 -4.13
N ILE A 223 -17.53 -25.60 -4.54
CA ILE A 223 -16.07 -25.63 -4.53
C ILE A 223 -15.58 -26.02 -5.91
N THR A 224 -14.79 -25.16 -6.56
CA THR A 224 -14.27 -25.37 -7.93
C THR A 224 -12.75 -25.32 -8.02
N THR A 225 -12.07 -24.89 -6.96
CA THR A 225 -10.61 -24.77 -6.92
C THR A 225 -10.02 -25.33 -5.63
N PRO A 226 -8.74 -25.74 -5.62
CA PRO A 226 -8.06 -26.17 -4.41
C PRO A 226 -8.08 -25.17 -3.26
N TYR A 227 -7.94 -23.87 -3.55
CA TYR A 227 -8.01 -22.82 -2.55
C TYR A 227 -9.40 -22.72 -1.91
N GLU A 228 -10.47 -22.82 -2.70
CA GLU A 228 -11.84 -22.86 -2.19
C GLU A 228 -12.10 -24.09 -1.33
N LEU A 229 -11.52 -25.23 -1.71
CA LEU A 229 -11.59 -26.45 -0.91
C LEU A 229 -10.98 -26.23 0.48
N GLU A 230 -9.76 -25.69 0.55
CA GLU A 230 -9.10 -25.41 1.82
C GLU A 230 -9.94 -24.46 2.69
N LYS A 231 -10.47 -23.38 2.11
CA LYS A 231 -11.28 -22.38 2.84
C LYS A 231 -12.63 -22.91 3.32
N LYS A 232 -13.28 -23.77 2.53
CA LYS A 232 -14.64 -24.28 2.80
C LYS A 232 -14.67 -25.71 3.35
N LEU A 233 -13.52 -26.32 3.64
CA LEU A 233 -13.42 -27.73 4.08
C LEU A 233 -14.33 -28.05 5.27
N GLY A 234 -14.35 -27.19 6.28
CA GLY A 234 -15.21 -27.38 7.46
C GLY A 234 -16.71 -27.33 7.13
N SER A 235 -17.11 -26.45 6.20
CA SER A 235 -18.50 -26.38 5.74
C SER A 235 -18.90 -27.62 4.95
N LEU A 236 -17.99 -28.13 4.11
CA LEU A 236 -18.19 -29.36 3.34
C LEU A 236 -18.36 -30.58 4.27
N MET A 237 -17.47 -30.76 5.24
CA MET A 237 -17.56 -31.85 6.21
C MET A 237 -18.85 -31.79 7.04
N ALA A 238 -19.25 -30.59 7.49
CA ALA A 238 -20.50 -30.40 8.22
C ALA A 238 -21.72 -30.77 7.37
N PHE A 239 -21.71 -30.41 6.08
CA PHE A 239 -22.77 -30.77 5.13
C PHE A 239 -22.85 -32.30 4.95
N VAL A 240 -21.72 -32.95 4.64
CA VAL A 240 -21.66 -34.41 4.43
C VAL A 240 -22.14 -35.16 5.67
N LYS A 241 -21.72 -34.72 6.88
CA LYS A 241 -22.17 -35.33 8.14
C LYS A 241 -23.68 -35.18 8.35
N LYS A 242 -24.25 -34.02 8.00
CA LYS A 242 -25.72 -33.81 8.06
C LYS A 242 -26.46 -34.74 7.11
N GLU A 243 -25.96 -34.93 5.89
CA GLU A 243 -26.56 -35.85 4.92
C GLU A 243 -26.46 -37.31 5.37
N GLN A 244 -25.33 -37.74 5.94
CA GLN A 244 -25.19 -39.09 6.51
C GLN A 244 -26.19 -39.35 7.65
N ILE A 245 -26.39 -38.38 8.55
CA ILE A 245 -27.38 -38.48 9.64
C ILE A 245 -28.80 -38.60 9.08
N LYS A 246 -29.14 -37.86 8.02
CA LYS A 246 -30.45 -37.98 7.35
C LYS A 246 -30.66 -39.38 6.78
N ILE A 247 -29.63 -39.97 6.17
CA ILE A 247 -29.70 -41.34 5.62
C ILE A 247 -29.90 -42.36 6.75
N ILE A 248 -29.16 -42.26 7.86
CA ILE A 248 -29.29 -43.17 9.01
C ILE A 248 -30.71 -43.12 9.60
N LYS A 249 -31.25 -41.92 9.81
CA LYS A 249 -32.62 -41.74 10.33
C LYS A 249 -33.71 -42.31 9.41
N ARG A 250 -33.44 -42.41 8.11
CA ARG A 250 -34.38 -42.93 7.10
C ARG A 250 -34.30 -44.45 6.95
N LYS A 251 -33.25 -45.13 7.45
CA LYS A 251 -33.18 -46.59 7.37
C LYS A 251 -34.23 -47.21 8.31
N PRO A 252 -35.17 -48.03 7.82
CA PRO A 252 -36.13 -48.70 8.69
C PRO A 252 -35.41 -49.65 9.65
N SER A 253 -35.82 -49.67 10.91
CA SER A 253 -35.43 -50.69 11.88
C SER A 253 -35.92 -52.04 11.36
N VAL A 254 -35.00 -52.95 11.02
CA VAL A 254 -35.34 -54.33 10.68
C VAL A 254 -35.85 -54.98 11.96
N ALA A 255 -37.18 -55.11 12.09
CA ALA A 255 -37.79 -55.88 13.14
C ALA A 255 -37.37 -57.35 12.96
N ILE A 256 -36.60 -57.88 13.90
CA ILE A 256 -36.29 -59.31 13.97
C ILE A 256 -37.58 -59.99 14.44
N ILE A 257 -38.28 -60.65 13.52
CA ILE A 257 -39.42 -61.51 13.85
C ILE A 257 -38.83 -62.76 14.53
N LYS A 258 -39.18 -62.99 15.80
CA LYS A 258 -38.92 -64.23 16.54
C LYS A 258 -40.17 -65.09 16.55
#